data_AF-A0A2D2DSB2-F1
#
_entry.id   AF-A0A2D2DSB2-F1
#
_cell.length_a   1.000
_cell.length_b   1.000
_cell.length_c   1.000
_cell.angle_alpha   90.00
_cell.angle_beta   90.00
_cell.angle_gamma   90.00
#
_symmetry.space_group_name_H-M   'P 1'
#
loop_
_entity.id
_entity.type
_entity.pdbx_description
1 polymer ?
#
loop_
_entity_poly.entity_id
_entity_poly.type
_entity_poly.pdbx_seq_one_letter_code
_entity_poly.pdbx_strand_id
1 'polypeptide(L)'
;MSDAKSIDESLITPEIAIIARKKKKTGDEAALIRGLLERSLSAGAKTEMKSIAREYVYSFNQVIGGKFMDKGIIVEDQSIALYNEVFFTDHKKNTVRLSNDWITGECDIIVPGVKGIDIKSSWSLATFPAVSEDGEDSTYEWQCRGYMMLWDVPVWEVAYCMVNTPDELIKYEQEDLHFVDHIDEPLRVTVVRYERDLALEEKIKRKVDMARTYLARVIEQIKIQHNFTEAV
;
A
#
# COMPACT_ATOMS: atom_id res chain seq x y z
N MET A 1 -0.55 -6.34 3.40
CA MET A 1 0.05 -7.38 2.53
C MET A 1 -0.49 -8.75 2.92
N SER A 2 -1.43 -9.30 2.15
CA SER A 2 -2.10 -10.57 2.47
C SER A 2 -1.18 -11.78 2.31
N ASP A 3 -1.34 -12.76 3.19
CA ASP A 3 -0.58 -14.01 3.11
C ASP A 3 -1.09 -14.91 1.98
N ALA A 4 -0.19 -15.76 1.47
CA ALA A 4 -0.54 -16.72 0.45
C ALA A 4 -1.43 -17.83 1.02
N LYS A 5 -2.45 -18.23 0.25
CA LYS A 5 -3.30 -19.37 0.56
C LYS A 5 -2.91 -20.63 -0.22
N SER A 6 -1.99 -20.50 -1.17
CA SER A 6 -1.42 -21.59 -1.96
C SER A 6 0.09 -21.49 -2.00
N ILE A 7 0.74 -22.65 -1.98
CA ILE A 7 2.20 -22.77 -2.10
C ILE A 7 2.56 -22.49 -3.56
N ASP A 8 3.65 -21.77 -3.79
CA ASP A 8 4.19 -21.57 -5.13
C ASP A 8 4.51 -22.92 -5.78
N GLU A 9 4.12 -23.10 -7.04
CA GLU A 9 4.28 -24.35 -7.77
C GLU A 9 5.74 -24.83 -7.78
N SER A 10 6.70 -23.89 -7.83
CA SER A 10 8.13 -24.21 -7.82
C SER A 10 8.61 -24.82 -6.49
N LEU A 11 7.84 -24.65 -5.41
CA LEU A 11 8.15 -25.16 -4.08
C LEU A 11 7.40 -26.45 -3.75
N ILE A 12 6.52 -26.95 -4.62
CA ILE A 12 5.73 -28.15 -4.38
C ILE A 12 6.49 -29.39 -4.89
N THR A 13 7.11 -30.14 -3.98
CA THR A 13 7.62 -31.49 -4.25
C THR A 13 6.51 -32.55 -4.11
N PRO A 14 6.70 -33.79 -4.60
CA PRO A 14 5.73 -34.88 -4.39
C PRO A 14 5.40 -35.12 -2.91
N GLU A 15 6.40 -35.04 -2.03
CA GLU A 15 6.24 -35.17 -0.58
C GLU A 15 5.41 -34.00 0.00
N ILE A 16 5.72 -32.77 -0.39
CA ILE A 16 4.97 -31.57 0.02
C ILE A 16 3.52 -31.66 -0.47
N ALA A 17 3.28 -32.12 -1.70
CA ALA A 17 1.94 -32.30 -2.24
C ALA A 17 1.11 -33.29 -1.40
N ILE A 18 1.73 -34.37 -0.92
CA ILE A 18 1.08 -35.34 -0.03
C ILE A 18 0.77 -34.67 1.32
N ILE A 19 1.73 -33.99 1.94
CA ILE A 19 1.56 -33.30 3.23
C ILE A 19 0.46 -32.24 3.14
N ALA A 20 0.48 -31.41 2.08
CA ALA A 20 -0.49 -30.33 1.88
C ALA A 20 -1.93 -30.85 1.85
N ARG A 21 -2.17 -32.03 1.26
CA ARG A 21 -3.48 -32.69 1.16
C ARG A 21 -3.96 -33.34 2.46
N LYS A 22 -3.09 -33.55 3.45
CA LYS A 22 -3.49 -34.14 4.74
C LYS A 22 -4.54 -33.27 5.45
N LYS A 23 -5.63 -33.89 5.89
CA LYS A 23 -6.68 -33.26 6.71
C LYS A 23 -6.16 -32.85 8.09
N LYS A 24 -5.31 -33.69 8.70
CA LYS A 24 -4.64 -33.41 9.98
C LYS A 24 -3.13 -33.50 9.75
N LYS A 25 -2.44 -32.41 10.08
CA LYS A 25 -0.98 -32.27 9.98
C LYS A 25 -0.37 -32.37 11.38
N THR A 26 0.83 -32.93 11.49
CA THR A 26 1.63 -32.81 12.71
C THR A 26 2.07 -31.35 12.92
N GLY A 27 2.62 -31.03 14.10
CA GLY A 27 3.16 -29.70 14.38
C GLY A 27 4.22 -29.28 13.35
N ASP A 28 5.15 -30.18 13.05
CA ASP A 28 6.24 -29.95 12.10
C ASP A 28 5.72 -29.79 10.67
N GLU A 29 4.75 -30.60 10.26
CA GLU A 29 4.11 -30.49 8.95
C GLU A 29 3.36 -29.16 8.80
N ALA A 30 2.67 -28.71 9.85
CA ALA A 30 1.99 -27.41 9.84
C ALA A 30 2.98 -26.25 9.77
N ALA A 31 4.12 -26.35 10.48
CA ALA A 31 5.18 -25.35 10.43
C ALA A 31 5.86 -25.30 9.05
N LEU A 32 6.14 -26.45 8.44
CA LEU A 32 6.67 -26.57 7.08
C LEU A 32 5.76 -25.89 6.07
N ILE A 33 4.46 -26.19 6.08
CA ILE A 33 3.49 -25.59 5.16
C ILE A 33 3.41 -24.08 5.35
N ARG A 34 3.42 -23.60 6.59
CA ARG A 34 3.44 -22.15 6.89
C ARG A 34 4.67 -21.47 6.28
N GLY A 35 5.86 -22.02 6.49
CA GLY A 35 7.09 -21.48 5.91
C GLY A 35 7.12 -21.52 4.37
N LEU A 36 6.41 -22.46 3.74
CA LEU A 36 6.24 -22.47 2.28
C LEU A 36 5.25 -21.40 1.79
N LEU A 37 4.15 -21.17 2.52
CA LEU A 37 3.19 -20.10 2.21
C LEU A 37 3.81 -18.71 2.39
N GLU A 38 4.64 -18.52 3.41
CA GLU A 38 5.40 -17.26 3.60
C GLU A 38 6.33 -16.98 2.42
N ARG A 39 6.88 -18.03 1.79
CA ARG A 39 7.68 -17.98 0.56
C ARG A 39 6.84 -18.06 -0.73
N SER A 40 5.55 -17.80 -0.64
CA SER A 40 4.62 -17.75 -1.78
C SER A 40 3.93 -16.39 -1.91
N LEU A 41 3.58 -15.99 -3.14
CA LEU A 41 2.79 -14.78 -3.38
C LEU A 41 1.30 -15.07 -3.21
N SER A 42 0.55 -14.10 -2.67
CA SER A 42 -0.90 -14.18 -2.60
C SER A 42 -1.53 -14.11 -3.99
N ALA A 43 -2.81 -14.51 -4.10
CA ALA A 43 -3.54 -14.44 -5.36
C ALA A 43 -3.60 -12.99 -5.90
N GLY A 44 -3.87 -12.01 -5.02
CA GLY A 44 -3.88 -10.59 -5.39
C GLY A 44 -2.52 -10.11 -5.91
N ALA A 45 -1.43 -10.45 -5.23
CA ALA A 45 -0.09 -10.10 -5.68
C ALA A 45 0.25 -10.70 -7.05
N LYS A 46 -0.15 -11.96 -7.31
CA LYS A 46 0.01 -12.59 -8.63
C LYS A 46 -0.82 -11.90 -9.70
N THR A 47 -2.04 -11.48 -9.39
CA THR A 47 -2.89 -10.70 -10.30
C THR A 47 -2.23 -9.37 -10.66
N GLU A 48 -1.70 -8.65 -9.66
CA GLU A 48 -1.00 -7.39 -9.88
C GLU A 48 0.23 -7.57 -10.78
N MET A 49 1.08 -8.56 -10.50
CA MET A 49 2.24 -8.85 -11.35
C MET A 49 1.86 -9.21 -12.79
N LYS A 50 0.71 -9.87 -13.00
CA LYS A 50 0.18 -10.11 -14.36
C LYS A 50 -0.26 -8.81 -15.03
N SER A 51 -0.83 -7.87 -14.28
CA SER A 51 -1.17 -6.54 -14.81
C SER A 51 0.09 -5.81 -15.29
N ILE A 52 1.11 -5.75 -14.44
CA ILE A 52 2.41 -5.14 -14.77
C ILE A 52 3.08 -5.84 -15.96
N ALA A 53 3.05 -7.17 -16.01
CA ALA A 53 3.58 -7.92 -17.15
C ALA A 53 2.88 -7.55 -18.46
N ARG A 54 1.57 -7.35 -18.43
CA ARG A 54 0.79 -6.93 -19.60
C ARG A 54 1.17 -5.52 -20.03
N GLU A 55 1.21 -4.58 -19.11
CA GLU A 55 1.63 -3.19 -19.40
C GLU A 55 3.00 -3.16 -20.08
N TYR A 56 3.95 -3.92 -19.54
CA TYR A 56 5.29 -4.07 -20.10
C TYR A 56 5.27 -4.68 -21.52
N VAL A 57 4.68 -5.86 -21.70
CA VAL A 57 4.72 -6.57 -22.99
C VAL A 57 3.95 -5.83 -24.08
N TYR A 58 2.80 -5.25 -23.74
CA TYR A 58 1.95 -4.55 -24.70
C TYR A 58 2.23 -3.04 -24.79
N SER A 59 3.23 -2.54 -24.05
CA SER A 59 3.68 -1.15 -24.07
C SER A 59 2.55 -0.14 -23.85
N PHE A 60 1.73 -0.36 -22.82
CA PHE A 60 0.70 0.59 -22.37
C PHE A 60 0.82 0.84 -20.88
N ASN A 61 0.29 1.97 -20.41
CA ASN A 61 0.18 2.27 -18.99
C ASN A 61 -1.31 2.42 -18.64
N GLN A 62 -1.80 1.68 -17.65
CA GLN A 62 -3.14 1.89 -17.14
C GLN A 62 -3.16 3.12 -16.22
N VAL A 63 -3.98 4.10 -16.54
CA VAL A 63 -4.22 5.23 -15.63
C VAL A 63 -5.26 4.80 -14.60
N ILE A 64 -4.84 4.76 -13.34
CA ILE A 64 -5.74 4.59 -12.19
C ILE A 64 -6.08 5.99 -11.68
N GLY A 65 -7.36 6.25 -11.46
CA GLY A 65 -7.83 7.53 -10.95
C GLY A 65 -9.28 7.45 -10.49
N GLY A 66 -9.79 8.57 -10.02
CA GLY A 66 -11.18 8.73 -9.60
C GLY A 66 -11.33 9.82 -8.57
N LYS A 67 -12.58 10.27 -8.38
CA LYS A 67 -12.92 11.42 -7.54
C LYS A 67 -12.26 11.43 -6.16
N PHE A 68 -12.07 10.26 -5.54
CA PHE A 68 -11.42 10.12 -4.23
C PHE A 68 -9.93 10.50 -4.28
N MET A 69 -9.21 10.05 -5.30
CA MET A 69 -7.80 10.38 -5.52
C MET A 69 -7.66 11.84 -5.95
N ASP A 70 -8.55 12.29 -6.84
CA ASP A 70 -8.58 13.67 -7.32
C ASP A 70 -8.77 14.64 -6.15
N LYS A 71 -9.69 14.35 -5.22
CA LYS A 71 -9.85 15.14 -3.99
C LYS A 71 -8.54 15.21 -3.23
N GLY A 72 -7.94 14.05 -2.91
CA GLY A 72 -6.69 13.99 -2.15
C GLY A 72 -5.57 14.83 -2.75
N ILE A 73 -5.44 14.84 -4.08
CA ILE A 73 -4.46 15.65 -4.79
C ILE A 73 -4.79 17.15 -4.70
N ILE A 74 -6.04 17.53 -4.96
CA ILE A 74 -6.45 18.95 -5.01
C ILE A 74 -6.32 19.62 -3.64
N VAL A 75 -6.62 18.89 -2.55
CA VAL A 75 -6.71 19.44 -1.19
C VAL A 75 -5.55 19.03 -0.29
N GLU A 76 -4.46 18.50 -0.86
CA GLU A 76 -3.28 18.07 -0.10
C GLU A 76 -2.73 19.21 0.79
N ASP A 77 -2.49 20.38 0.21
CA ASP A 77 -1.98 21.56 0.94
C ASP A 77 -2.93 22.02 2.05
N GLN A 78 -4.24 21.97 1.82
CA GLN A 78 -5.25 22.33 2.83
C GLN A 78 -5.27 21.32 3.98
N SER A 79 -5.07 20.04 3.67
CA SER A 79 -5.03 18.97 4.67
C SER A 79 -3.74 19.06 5.51
N ILE A 80 -2.61 19.40 4.90
CA ILE A 80 -1.36 19.70 5.62
C ILE A 80 -1.55 20.94 6.53
N ALA A 81 -2.19 22.00 6.03
CA ALA A 81 -2.47 23.18 6.82
C ALA A 81 -3.36 22.89 8.04
N LEU A 82 -4.42 22.09 7.86
CA LEU A 82 -5.28 21.63 8.94
C LEU A 82 -4.49 20.84 10.00
N TYR A 83 -3.64 19.89 9.57
CA TYR A 83 -2.79 19.14 10.50
C TYR A 83 -1.87 20.08 11.30
N ASN A 84 -1.23 21.03 10.61
CA ASN A 84 -0.33 21.99 11.23
C ASN A 84 -1.03 22.86 12.29
N GLU A 85 -2.26 23.32 12.01
CA GLU A 85 -3.05 24.12 12.97
C GLU A 85 -3.41 23.29 14.21
N VAL A 86 -3.93 22.07 14.01
CA VAL A 86 -4.35 21.19 15.12
C VAL A 86 -3.19 20.78 16.03
N PHE A 87 -2.01 20.51 15.44
CA PHE A 87 -0.84 20.03 16.20
C PHE A 87 0.19 21.12 16.51
N PHE A 88 -0.08 22.39 16.17
CA PHE A 88 0.83 23.51 16.33
C PHE A 88 2.21 23.26 15.71
N THR A 89 2.23 22.79 14.46
CA THR A 89 3.44 22.52 13.67
C THR A 89 3.49 23.40 12.41
N ASP A 90 4.60 23.34 11.66
CA ASP A 90 4.74 24.02 10.37
C ASP A 90 5.39 23.09 9.34
N HIS A 91 4.78 21.92 9.13
CA HIS A 91 5.25 20.96 8.14
C HIS A 91 4.97 21.44 6.72
N LYS A 92 5.86 21.07 5.80
CA LYS A 92 5.72 21.29 4.36
C LYS A 92 5.77 19.96 3.63
N LYS A 93 5.12 19.91 2.46
CA LYS A 93 5.16 18.75 1.57
C LYS A 93 6.60 18.41 1.20
N ASN A 94 6.99 17.17 1.41
CA ASN A 94 8.22 16.60 0.89
C ASN A 94 8.09 16.41 -0.63
N THR A 95 9.15 16.77 -1.35
CA THR A 95 9.24 16.67 -2.82
C THR A 95 10.37 15.74 -3.26
N VAL A 96 10.97 15.01 -2.31
CA VAL A 96 12.07 14.09 -2.58
C VAL A 96 11.51 12.67 -2.67
N ARG A 97 11.75 12.04 -3.82
CA ARG A 97 11.55 10.61 -4.03
C ARG A 97 12.83 9.85 -3.72
N LEU A 98 12.73 8.86 -2.84
CA LEU A 98 13.82 7.93 -2.55
C LEU A 98 13.56 6.57 -3.23
N SER A 99 14.64 5.82 -3.42
CA SER A 99 14.60 4.46 -3.92
C SER A 99 15.73 3.65 -3.29
N ASN A 100 15.48 2.37 -3.07
CA ASN A 100 16.50 1.37 -2.72
C ASN A 100 16.38 0.17 -3.67
N ASP A 101 17.08 -0.92 -3.35
CA ASP A 101 17.09 -2.14 -4.17
C ASP A 101 15.72 -2.83 -4.29
N TRP A 102 14.70 -2.47 -3.51
CA TRP A 102 13.40 -3.13 -3.50
C TRP A 102 12.22 -2.20 -3.81
N ILE A 103 12.20 -0.99 -3.27
CA ILE A 103 11.06 -0.08 -3.34
C ILE A 103 11.49 1.36 -3.65
N THR A 104 10.53 2.15 -4.13
CA THR A 104 10.66 3.60 -4.30
C THR A 104 9.42 4.30 -3.75
N GLY A 105 9.58 5.52 -3.26
CA GLY A 105 8.51 6.25 -2.59
C GLY A 105 8.83 7.73 -2.38
N GLU A 106 7.77 8.51 -2.28
CA GLU A 106 7.79 9.94 -1.98
C GLU A 106 6.66 10.16 -0.98
N CYS A 107 7.02 10.39 0.28
CA CYS A 107 6.04 10.61 1.34
C CYS A 107 5.56 12.06 1.37
N ASP A 108 4.46 12.31 2.10
CA ASP A 108 3.90 13.65 2.23
C ASP A 108 4.73 14.53 3.14
N ILE A 109 5.06 14.08 4.35
CA ILE A 109 5.85 14.85 5.29
C ILE A 109 6.91 13.95 5.94
N ILE A 110 8.10 14.50 6.13
CA ILE A 110 9.17 13.86 6.89
C ILE A 110 9.70 14.84 7.95
N VAL A 111 9.82 14.35 9.19
CA VAL A 111 10.54 15.01 10.27
C VAL A 111 11.83 14.19 10.49
N PRO A 112 12.99 14.66 9.97
CA PRO A 112 14.20 13.85 9.90
C PRO A 112 14.61 13.23 11.24
N GLY A 113 14.82 11.92 11.25
CA GLY A 113 15.21 11.15 12.44
C GLY A 113 14.10 10.98 13.51
N VAL A 114 12.91 11.53 13.30
CA VAL A 114 11.83 11.52 14.29
C VAL A 114 10.63 10.70 13.81
N LYS A 115 9.97 11.12 12.73
CA LYS A 115 8.78 10.45 12.18
C LYS A 115 8.48 10.87 10.75
N GLY A 116 7.70 10.06 10.04
CA GLY A 116 7.00 10.48 8.83
C GLY A 116 5.50 10.65 9.07
N ILE A 117 4.85 11.45 8.24
CA ILE A 117 3.39 11.64 8.26
C ILE A 117 2.89 11.50 6.83
N ASP A 118 1.86 10.67 6.64
CA ASP A 118 1.13 10.50 5.39
C ASP A 118 -0.28 11.09 5.55
N ILE A 119 -0.63 12.04 4.71
CA ILE A 119 -1.89 12.79 4.77
C ILE A 119 -2.91 12.07 3.91
N LYS A 120 -4.05 11.73 4.52
CA LYS A 120 -5.19 11.12 3.82
C LYS A 120 -6.39 12.05 3.91
N SER A 121 -6.72 12.72 2.81
CA SER A 121 -7.94 13.53 2.75
C SER A 121 -9.16 12.63 2.59
N SER A 122 -9.96 12.47 3.65
CA SER A 122 -11.18 11.67 3.60
C SER A 122 -12.17 12.24 2.59
N TRP A 123 -12.91 11.37 1.89
CA TRP A 123 -13.84 11.80 0.84
C TRP A 123 -14.98 12.66 1.39
N SER A 124 -15.65 12.15 2.42
CA SER A 124 -16.80 12.77 3.07
C SER A 124 -16.86 12.37 4.54
N LEU A 125 -17.71 13.04 5.32
CA LEU A 125 -17.97 12.70 6.73
C LEU A 125 -18.40 11.24 6.93
N ALA A 126 -19.10 10.64 5.95
CA ALA A 126 -19.51 9.24 6.00
C ALA A 126 -18.34 8.24 5.90
N THR A 127 -17.19 8.68 5.39
CA THR A 127 -15.98 7.87 5.20
C THR A 127 -14.82 8.29 6.09
N PHE A 128 -14.98 9.37 6.86
CA PHE A 128 -13.97 9.87 7.77
C PHE A 128 -13.89 8.98 9.01
N PRO A 129 -12.72 8.43 9.37
CA PRO A 129 -12.57 7.65 10.59
C PRO A 129 -12.58 8.59 11.80
N ALA A 130 -13.66 8.60 12.57
CA ALA A 130 -13.78 9.49 13.73
C ALA A 130 -12.91 9.04 14.93
N VAL A 131 -12.50 7.77 14.95
CA VAL A 131 -11.56 7.20 15.93
C VAL A 131 -10.45 6.44 15.21
N SER A 132 -9.29 6.31 15.85
CA SER A 132 -8.09 5.72 15.24
C SER A 132 -8.27 4.28 14.78
N GLU A 133 -9.07 3.50 15.51
CA GLU A 133 -9.36 2.10 15.23
C GLU A 133 -10.09 1.93 13.88
N ASP A 134 -10.95 2.90 13.53
CA ASP A 134 -11.66 2.92 12.25
C ASP A 134 -10.76 3.35 11.08
N GLY A 135 -9.60 3.94 11.39
CA GLY A 135 -8.57 4.33 10.43
C GLY A 135 -7.53 3.25 10.15
N GLU A 136 -7.56 2.12 10.85
CA GLU A 136 -6.57 1.05 10.63
C GLU A 136 -6.76 0.41 9.24
N ASP A 137 -5.84 0.69 8.32
CA ASP A 137 -5.84 0.11 6.97
C ASP A 137 -4.53 -0.63 6.69
N SER A 138 -4.66 -1.91 6.32
CA SER A 138 -3.48 -2.75 6.06
C SER A 138 -2.68 -2.31 4.83
N THR A 139 -3.27 -1.63 3.86
CA THR A 139 -2.52 -1.12 2.70
C THR A 139 -1.66 0.07 3.14
N TYR A 140 -2.24 1.01 3.89
CA TYR A 140 -1.53 2.17 4.41
C TYR A 140 -0.46 1.79 5.43
N GLU A 141 -0.70 0.79 6.29
CA GLU A 141 0.35 0.29 7.18
C GLU A 141 1.59 -0.14 6.37
N TRP A 142 1.41 -1.00 5.35
CA TRP A 142 2.53 -1.49 4.55
C TRP A 142 3.20 -0.39 3.72
N GLN A 143 2.45 0.63 3.29
CA GLN A 143 3.02 1.85 2.71
C GLN A 143 3.91 2.58 3.72
N CYS A 144 3.43 2.78 4.96
CA CYS A 144 4.19 3.39 6.04
C CYS A 144 5.47 2.59 6.36
N ARG A 145 5.39 1.25 6.39
CA ARG A 145 6.59 0.39 6.56
C ARG A 145 7.61 0.63 5.45
N GLY A 146 7.16 0.73 4.20
CA GLY A 146 8.02 1.04 3.06
C GLY A 146 8.69 2.41 3.20
N TYR A 147 7.97 3.42 3.66
CA TYR A 147 8.56 4.73 3.88
C TYR A 147 9.50 4.78 5.08
N MET A 148 9.20 4.10 6.20
CA MET A 148 10.12 3.95 7.32
C MET A 148 11.44 3.30 6.88
N MET A 149 11.38 2.31 5.98
CA MET A 149 12.55 1.68 5.39
C MET A 149 13.36 2.64 4.50
N LEU A 150 12.71 3.53 3.74
CA LEU A 150 13.37 4.49 2.84
C LEU A 150 13.99 5.68 3.59
N TRP A 151 13.30 6.18 4.60
CA TRP A 151 13.64 7.41 5.32
C TRP A 151 14.34 7.19 6.66
N ASP A 152 14.50 5.93 7.08
CA ASP A 152 15.20 5.54 8.30
C ASP A 152 14.64 6.23 9.56
N VAL A 153 13.31 6.23 9.72
CA VAL A 153 12.61 6.83 10.88
C VAL A 153 11.89 5.78 11.72
N PRO A 154 11.81 5.96 13.06
CA PRO A 154 11.28 4.95 13.97
C PRO A 154 9.75 4.88 13.99
N VAL A 155 9.05 5.91 13.51
CA VAL A 155 7.60 6.05 13.63
C VAL A 155 7.01 6.63 12.35
N TRP A 156 5.80 6.22 12.02
CA TRP A 156 5.00 6.82 10.97
C TRP A 156 3.56 7.05 11.43
N GLU A 157 2.98 8.15 10.97
CA GLU A 157 1.60 8.53 11.22
C GLU A 157 0.82 8.56 9.91
N VAL A 158 -0.37 7.97 9.90
CA VAL A 158 -1.38 8.21 8.86
C VAL A 158 -2.38 9.19 9.46
N ALA A 159 -2.41 10.41 8.91
CA ALA A 159 -3.26 11.48 9.38
C ALA A 159 -4.45 11.67 8.41
N TYR A 160 -5.60 11.16 8.82
CA TYR A 160 -6.86 11.39 8.14
C TYR A 160 -7.32 12.81 8.40
N CYS A 161 -7.44 13.61 7.35
CA CYS A 161 -7.85 15.01 7.41
C CYS A 161 -9.18 15.19 6.69
N MET A 162 -10.14 15.85 7.34
CA MET A 162 -11.43 16.20 6.75
C MET A 162 -11.47 17.68 6.40
N VAL A 163 -11.34 17.97 5.11
CA VAL A 163 -11.49 19.30 4.52
C VAL A 163 -12.60 19.27 3.47
N ASN A 164 -13.07 20.45 3.09
CA ASN A 164 -14.11 20.58 2.08
C ASN A 164 -13.76 19.82 0.82
N THR A 165 -14.77 19.20 0.22
CA THR A 165 -14.62 18.60 -1.11
C THR A 165 -14.82 19.68 -2.16
N PRO A 166 -13.95 19.80 -3.17
CA PRO A 166 -14.19 20.71 -4.28
C PRO A 166 -15.56 20.46 -4.94
N ASP A 167 -16.32 21.53 -5.18
CA ASP A 167 -17.70 21.47 -5.68
C ASP A 167 -17.84 20.59 -6.94
N GLU A 168 -16.86 20.68 -7.86
CA GLU A 168 -16.81 19.92 -9.10
C GLU A 168 -16.72 18.40 -8.89
N LEU A 169 -16.25 17.95 -7.73
CA LEU A 169 -16.14 16.54 -7.38
C LEU A 169 -17.40 15.99 -6.68
N ILE A 170 -18.17 16.82 -5.97
CA ILE A 170 -19.37 16.41 -5.20
C ILE A 170 -20.49 15.92 -6.14
N LYS A 171 -20.74 16.66 -7.23
CA LYS A 171 -21.76 16.35 -8.25
C LYS A 171 -23.19 16.23 -7.70
N TYR A 172 -23.63 15.03 -7.38
CA TYR A 172 -25.01 14.71 -6.96
C TYR A 172 -25.07 14.14 -5.54
N GLU A 173 -23.95 14.16 -4.81
CA GLU A 173 -23.88 13.72 -3.42
C GLU A 173 -24.44 14.79 -2.46
N GLN A 174 -24.78 14.37 -1.24
CA GLN A 174 -25.30 15.29 -0.23
C GLN A 174 -24.20 16.25 0.23
N GLU A 175 -24.39 17.54 -0.06
CA GLU A 175 -23.42 18.63 0.23
C GLU A 175 -23.00 18.69 1.71
N ASP A 176 -23.91 18.44 2.65
CA ASP A 176 -23.62 18.45 4.10
C ASP A 176 -22.56 17.43 4.52
N LEU A 177 -22.33 16.38 3.73
CA LEU A 177 -21.27 15.39 3.99
C LEU A 177 -19.88 15.88 3.54
N HIS A 178 -19.83 16.95 2.76
CA HIS A 178 -18.65 17.43 2.04
C HIS A 178 -18.17 18.79 2.51
N PHE A 179 -19.06 19.68 2.94
CA PHE A 179 -18.71 21.00 3.48
C PHE A 179 -18.63 20.97 5.01
N VAL A 180 -17.41 21.01 5.54
CA VAL A 180 -17.09 20.68 6.94
C VAL A 180 -16.45 21.82 7.72
N ASP A 181 -16.24 23.00 7.13
CA ASP A 181 -15.60 24.14 7.81
C ASP A 181 -16.38 24.63 9.05
N HIS A 182 -17.65 24.26 9.17
CA HIS A 182 -18.47 24.54 10.35
C HIS A 182 -18.13 23.65 11.56
N ILE A 183 -17.30 22.61 11.37
CA ILE A 183 -16.86 21.67 12.41
C ILE A 183 -15.47 22.09 12.90
N ASP A 184 -15.28 22.11 14.22
CA ASP A 184 -14.01 22.44 14.86
C ASP A 184 -12.86 21.58 14.30
N GLU A 185 -11.73 22.21 14.01
CA GLU A 185 -10.55 21.59 13.38
C GLU A 185 -10.04 20.33 14.11
N PRO A 186 -9.96 20.28 15.45
CA PRO A 186 -9.53 19.07 16.15
C PRO A 186 -10.45 17.86 15.94
N LEU A 187 -11.73 18.08 15.59
CA LEU A 187 -12.67 17.00 15.27
C LEU A 187 -12.54 16.51 13.82
N ARG A 188 -11.70 17.17 13.01
CA ARG A 188 -11.48 16.88 11.59
C ARG A 188 -10.14 16.20 11.30
N VAL A 189 -9.41 15.79 12.34
CA VAL A 189 -8.14 15.08 12.19
C VAL A 189 -8.10 13.84 13.08
N THR A 190 -7.88 12.68 12.46
CA THR A 190 -7.67 11.40 13.17
C THR A 190 -6.35 10.80 12.76
N VAL A 191 -5.53 10.39 13.73
CA VAL A 191 -4.18 9.88 13.47
C VAL A 191 -4.07 8.42 13.88
N VAL A 192 -3.55 7.59 12.97
CA VAL A 192 -3.15 6.21 13.23
C VAL A 192 -1.62 6.15 13.23
N ARG A 193 -1.04 5.52 14.26
CA ARG A 193 0.41 5.51 14.48
C ARG A 193 0.97 4.10 14.33
N TYR A 194 2.08 3.98 13.61
CA TYR A 194 2.82 2.73 13.41
C TYR A 194 4.28 2.87 13.86
N GLU A 195 4.79 1.91 14.62
CA GLU A 195 6.19 1.85 15.08
C GLU A 195 7.01 0.90 14.24
N ARG A 196 8.19 1.33 13.78
CA ARG A 196 9.04 0.57 12.85
C ARG A 196 9.30 -0.86 13.30
N ASP A 197 9.16 -1.80 12.36
CA ASP A 197 9.40 -3.21 12.57
C ASP A 197 10.31 -3.76 11.47
N LEU A 198 11.55 -4.08 11.83
CA LEU A 198 12.57 -4.58 10.91
C LEU A 198 12.23 -5.98 10.35
N ALA A 199 11.49 -6.80 11.09
CA ALA A 199 11.07 -8.12 10.60
C ALA A 199 10.00 -7.97 9.49
N LEU A 200 9.14 -6.95 9.59
CA LEU A 200 8.21 -6.60 8.51
C LEU A 200 8.94 -5.99 7.30
N GLU A 201 9.99 -5.18 7.50
CA GLU A 201 10.82 -4.69 6.38
C GLU A 201 11.49 -5.85 5.62
N GLU A 202 12.03 -6.83 6.34
CA GLU A 202 12.55 -8.05 5.72
C GLU A 202 11.46 -8.84 4.98
N LYS A 203 10.20 -8.78 5.43
CA LYS A 203 9.06 -9.34 4.68
C LYS A 203 8.80 -8.57 3.38
N ILE A 204 8.97 -7.25 3.34
CA ILE A 204 8.89 -6.45 2.10
C ILE A 204 9.91 -6.98 1.09
N LYS A 205 11.19 -7.04 1.48
CA LYS A 205 12.29 -7.48 0.60
C LYS A 205 12.01 -8.84 -0.03
N ARG A 206 11.70 -9.85 0.81
CA ARG A 206 11.36 -11.20 0.37
C ARG A 206 10.22 -11.20 -0.64
N LYS A 207 9.16 -10.44 -0.38
CA LYS A 207 7.98 -10.40 -1.25
C LYS A 207 8.26 -9.68 -2.57
N VAL A 208 9.09 -8.64 -2.58
CA VAL A 208 9.55 -7.99 -3.80
C VAL A 208 10.40 -8.93 -4.65
N ASP A 209 11.34 -9.68 -4.06
CA ASP A 209 12.19 -10.62 -4.81
C ASP A 209 11.38 -11.76 -5.45
N MET A 210 10.38 -12.25 -4.70
CA MET A 210 9.42 -13.22 -5.24
C MET A 210 8.55 -12.62 -6.34
N ALA A 211 8.10 -11.38 -6.17
CA ALA A 211 7.31 -10.66 -7.17
C ALA A 211 8.09 -10.47 -8.48
N ARG A 212 9.38 -10.08 -8.40
CA ARG A 212 10.29 -9.98 -9.55
C ARG A 212 10.45 -11.30 -10.29
N THR A 213 10.69 -12.38 -9.55
CA THR A 213 10.82 -13.73 -10.12
C THR A 213 9.54 -14.15 -10.84
N TYR A 214 8.39 -13.93 -10.21
CA TYR A 214 7.09 -14.25 -10.80
C TYR A 214 6.79 -13.39 -12.03
N LEU A 215 7.07 -12.08 -11.97
CA LEU A 215 6.89 -11.14 -13.06
C LEU A 215 7.69 -11.56 -14.30
N ALA A 216 8.98 -11.88 -14.15
CA ALA A 216 9.83 -12.35 -15.25
C ALA A 216 9.27 -13.63 -15.91
N ARG A 217 8.81 -14.60 -15.10
CA ARG A 217 8.14 -15.81 -15.60
C ARG A 217 6.88 -15.47 -16.40
N VAL A 218 6.04 -14.55 -15.92
CA VAL A 218 4.80 -14.18 -16.62
C VAL A 218 5.10 -13.48 -17.94
N ILE A 219 6.06 -12.56 -17.97
CA ILE A 219 6.50 -11.88 -19.21
C ILE A 219 6.91 -12.92 -20.26
N GLU A 220 7.76 -13.88 -19.87
CA GLU A 220 8.21 -14.94 -20.77
C GLU A 220 7.05 -15.84 -21.24
N GLN A 221 6.13 -16.19 -20.34
CA GLN A 221 4.93 -16.95 -20.69
C GLN A 221 4.07 -16.22 -21.73
N ILE A 222 3.88 -14.91 -21.60
CA ILE A 222 3.14 -14.11 -22.59
C ILE A 222 3.87 -14.15 -23.93
N LYS A 223 5.19 -13.94 -23.96
CA LYS A 223 5.98 -13.98 -25.21
C LYS A 223 5.84 -15.32 -25.93
N ILE A 224 6.03 -16.44 -25.21
CA ILE A 224 5.91 -17.80 -25.77
C ILE A 224 4.51 -18.07 -26.31
N GLN A 225 3.46 -17.74 -25.54
CA GLN A 225 2.07 -18.01 -25.96
C GLN A 225 1.67 -17.27 -27.23
N HIS A 226 2.29 -16.12 -27.49
CA HIS A 226 2.02 -15.29 -28.66
C HIS A 226 3.10 -15.40 -29.75
N ASN A 227 3.97 -16.42 -29.68
CA ASN A 227 5.08 -16.63 -30.64
C ASN A 227 5.95 -15.37 -30.85
N PHE A 228 6.10 -14.55 -29.81
CA PHE A 228 6.91 -13.34 -29.88
C PHE A 228 8.39 -13.72 -29.75
N THR A 229 9.14 -13.53 -30.84
CA THR A 229 10.60 -13.59 -30.84
C THR A 229 11.12 -12.17 -30.91
N GLU A 230 12.00 -11.78 -29.97
CA GLU A 230 12.70 -10.50 -30.07
C GLU A 230 13.49 -10.49 -31.38
N ALA A 231 13.33 -9.44 -32.19
CA ALA A 231 14.14 -9.25 -33.37
C ALA A 231 15.61 -9.04 -32.93
N VAL A 232 16.50 -9.88 -33.44
CA VAL A 232 17.95 -9.85 -33.20
C VAL A 232 18.55 -8.51 -33.61
#